data_AF-A0A3M2TAG7-F1
#
_entry.id   AF-A0A3M2TAG7-F1
#
_cell.length_a   1.000
_cell.length_b   1.000
_cell.length_c   1.000
_cell.angle_alpha   90.00
_cell.angle_beta   90.00
_cell.angle_gamma   90.00
#
_symmetry.space_group_name_H-M   'P 1'
#
loop_
_entity.id
_entity.type
_entity.pdbx_description
1 polymer ?
#
loop_
_entity_poly.entity_id
_entity_poly.type
_entity_poly.pdbx_seq_one_letter_code
_entity_poly.pdbx_strand_id
1 'polypeptide(L)'
;MHFFTNLLTLASTASLSSGATTHGYPLAAVSLKAHDDCVHGLTPDSAGAWISGTLATPDACTQIPVEKAWEISHSSFDAWMITPETVERCHGAAIFVDGDCTGRPFYVLPFEYGRRHVRGVCLADSLEWVVAVKLVCEPEGF
;
A
#
# COMPACT_ATOMS: atom_id res chain seq x y z
N MET A 1 -52.45 46.08 -17.47
CA MET A 1 -51.89 46.27 -18.83
C MET A 1 -50.43 46.66 -18.70
N HIS A 2 -49.51 45.79 -19.12
CA HIS A 2 -48.31 46.10 -19.92
C HIS A 2 -47.63 44.75 -20.22
N PHE A 3 -47.91 44.26 -21.43
CA PHE A 3 -47.11 43.27 -22.15
C PHE A 3 -45.73 43.88 -22.43
N PHE A 4 -44.64 43.12 -22.35
CA PHE A 4 -43.61 43.06 -23.41
C PHE A 4 -42.72 41.82 -23.26
N THR A 5 -42.67 41.12 -24.38
CA THR A 5 -41.92 39.95 -24.84
C THR A 5 -40.40 40.09 -24.72
N ASN A 6 -39.68 38.98 -24.49
CA ASN A 6 -38.44 38.52 -25.18
C ASN A 6 -37.89 37.27 -24.44
N LEU A 7 -38.10 36.05 -24.94
CA LEU A 7 -37.15 35.30 -25.80
C LEU A 7 -35.72 35.27 -25.25
N LEU A 8 -35.29 34.12 -24.70
CA LEU A 8 -34.14 33.33 -25.18
C LEU A 8 -33.82 32.16 -24.23
N THR A 9 -34.02 30.97 -24.78
CA THR A 9 -33.40 29.69 -24.44
C THR A 9 -31.94 29.79 -23.99
N LEU A 10 -31.61 29.17 -22.86
CA LEU A 10 -30.37 28.40 -22.70
C LEU A 10 -30.66 27.19 -21.80
N ALA A 11 -30.95 26.07 -22.44
CA ALA A 11 -30.82 24.76 -21.83
C ALA A 11 -29.32 24.51 -21.64
N SER A 12 -28.80 24.72 -20.44
CA SER A 12 -27.47 24.25 -20.06
C SER A 12 -27.58 22.76 -19.76
N THR A 13 -27.63 21.93 -20.80
CA THR A 13 -27.18 20.54 -20.66
C THR A 13 -25.68 20.62 -20.44
N ALA A 14 -25.27 20.65 -19.17
CA ALA A 14 -23.91 20.29 -18.80
C ALA A 14 -23.77 18.81 -19.13
N SER A 15 -23.39 18.54 -20.38
CA SER A 15 -22.77 17.30 -20.78
C SER A 15 -21.49 17.21 -19.96
N LEU A 16 -21.58 16.58 -18.78
CA LEU A 16 -20.41 16.07 -18.08
C LEU A 16 -19.79 15.06 -19.05
N SER A 17 -18.89 15.56 -19.88
CA SER A 17 -18.03 14.76 -20.72
C SER A 17 -17.33 13.77 -19.80
N SER A 18 -17.75 12.51 -19.93
CA SER A 18 -17.04 11.35 -19.46
C SER A 18 -15.58 11.44 -19.93
N GLY A 19 -14.70 11.79 -18.99
CA GLY A 19 -13.26 11.95 -19.25
C GLY A 19 -12.40 11.98 -18.00
N ALA A 20 -12.98 11.88 -16.79
CA ALA A 20 -12.22 11.44 -15.64
C ALA A 20 -12.12 9.93 -15.75
N THR A 21 -11.02 9.44 -16.33
CA THR A 21 -10.54 8.12 -15.92
C THR A 21 -10.25 8.26 -14.43
N THR A 22 -11.19 7.83 -13.59
CA THR A 22 -10.94 7.66 -12.17
C THR A 22 -9.96 6.50 -12.04
N HIS A 23 -8.69 6.76 -12.34
CA HIS A 23 -7.61 5.87 -11.91
C HIS A 23 -7.70 5.86 -10.38
N GLY A 24 -7.99 4.68 -9.84
CA GLY A 24 -8.12 4.46 -8.41
C GLY A 24 -6.84 4.78 -7.67
N TYR A 25 -6.97 5.07 -6.39
CA TYR A 25 -5.84 5.38 -5.54
C TYR A 25 -5.07 4.10 -5.17
N PRO A 26 -3.72 4.05 -5.29
CA PRO A 26 -2.96 2.87 -4.90
C PRO A 26 -3.10 2.57 -3.40
N LEU A 27 -3.46 1.33 -3.09
CA LEU A 27 -3.75 0.84 -1.75
C LEU A 27 -3.35 -0.64 -1.64
N ALA A 28 -2.52 -0.95 -0.63
CA ALA A 28 -2.17 -2.33 -0.30
C ALA A 28 -2.40 -2.61 1.19
N ALA A 29 -2.87 -3.80 1.54
CA ALA A 29 -2.84 -4.29 2.91
C ALA A 29 -1.49 -4.97 3.15
N VAL A 30 -0.67 -4.40 4.04
CA VAL A 30 0.66 -4.93 4.40
C VAL A 30 0.60 -5.50 5.80
N SER A 31 1.18 -6.68 5.98
CA SER A 31 1.11 -7.44 7.22
C SER A 31 2.46 -7.96 7.64
N LEU A 32 2.68 -7.97 8.95
CA LEU A 32 3.84 -8.54 9.61
C LEU A 32 3.48 -9.94 10.12
N LYS A 33 4.33 -10.91 9.79
CA LYS A 33 4.16 -12.34 10.08
C LYS A 33 5.30 -12.86 10.92
N ALA A 34 5.00 -13.71 11.91
CA ALA A 34 5.98 -14.47 12.69
C ALA A 34 6.17 -15.86 12.09
N HIS A 35 7.40 -16.36 12.14
CA HIS A 35 7.75 -17.72 11.75
C HIS A 35 8.65 -18.36 12.82
N ASP A 36 8.37 -19.63 13.13
CA ASP A 36 9.14 -20.38 14.12
C ASP A 36 10.50 -20.81 13.55
N ASP A 37 10.50 -21.36 12.35
CA ASP A 37 11.68 -21.79 11.61
C ASP A 37 11.68 -21.14 10.23
N CYS A 38 12.49 -20.08 10.06
CA CYS A 38 12.70 -19.51 8.75
C CYS A 38 14.13 -19.01 8.53
N VAL A 39 14.71 -19.43 7.42
CA VAL A 39 16.08 -19.04 7.06
C VAL A 39 16.10 -17.61 6.54
N HIS A 40 16.96 -16.78 7.13
CA HIS A 40 17.14 -15.39 6.72
C HIS A 40 17.41 -15.26 5.22
N GLY A 41 16.69 -14.35 4.56
CA GLY A 41 16.83 -14.08 3.13
C GLY A 41 16.09 -15.09 2.23
N LEU A 42 15.45 -16.13 2.78
CA LEU A 42 14.59 -17.03 2.03
C LEU A 42 13.11 -16.70 2.25
N THR A 43 12.28 -16.97 1.25
CA THR A 43 10.82 -16.91 1.40
C THR A 43 10.37 -17.98 2.40
N PRO A 44 9.53 -17.66 3.40
CA PRO A 44 9.04 -18.66 4.33
C PRO A 44 8.15 -19.71 3.64
N ASP A 45 8.33 -20.98 4.02
CA ASP A 45 7.56 -22.12 3.51
C ASP A 45 6.09 -22.09 3.96
N SER A 46 5.81 -21.43 5.10
CA SER A 46 4.47 -21.25 5.65
C SER A 46 4.01 -19.79 5.56
N ALA A 47 2.73 -19.55 5.81
CA ALA A 47 2.19 -18.18 5.87
C ALA A 47 2.56 -17.41 7.16
N GLY A 48 3.10 -18.11 8.15
CA GLY A 48 3.40 -17.54 9.47
C GLY A 48 2.15 -17.17 10.27
N ALA A 49 2.36 -16.92 11.56
CA ALA A 49 1.33 -16.36 12.43
C ALA A 49 1.18 -14.87 12.14
N TRP A 50 -0.06 -14.37 12.08
CA TRP A 50 -0.33 -12.94 11.97
C TRP A 50 0.11 -12.22 13.25
N ILE A 51 0.92 -11.18 13.12
CA ILE A 51 1.24 -10.28 14.23
C ILE A 51 0.36 -9.03 14.12
N SER A 52 0.51 -8.29 13.03
CA SER A 52 -0.15 -7.00 12.83
C SER A 52 -0.16 -6.62 11.34
N GLY A 53 -0.83 -5.53 10.99
CA GLY A 53 -0.86 -5.01 9.62
C GLY A 53 -1.53 -3.65 9.50
N THR A 54 -1.43 -3.06 8.31
CA THR A 54 -1.97 -1.74 8.00
C THR A 54 -2.37 -1.63 6.53
N LEU A 55 -3.05 -0.55 6.19
CA LEU A 55 -3.29 -0.15 4.80
C LEU A 55 -2.24 0.89 4.40
N ALA A 56 -1.37 0.53 3.47
CA ALA A 56 -0.32 1.40 2.97
C ALA A 56 -0.77 2.13 1.70
N THR A 57 -0.33 3.37 1.57
CA THR A 57 -0.57 4.24 0.42
C THR A 57 0.74 4.92 -0.02
N PRO A 58 0.81 5.51 -1.22
CA PRO A 58 2.03 6.19 -1.67
C PRO A 58 2.27 7.54 -0.99
N ASP A 59 1.27 8.13 -0.33
CA ASP A 59 1.39 9.48 0.26
C ASP A 59 1.51 9.46 1.77
N ALA A 60 1.06 8.39 2.42
CA ALA A 60 1.08 8.28 3.88
C ALA A 60 2.24 7.39 4.35
N CYS A 61 2.84 7.79 5.46
CA CYS A 61 3.68 6.92 6.26
C CYS A 61 2.82 6.25 7.33
N THR A 62 2.42 5.01 7.09
CA THR A 62 1.50 4.27 7.98
C THR A 62 2.26 3.31 8.87
N GLN A 63 2.02 3.38 10.17
CA GLN A 63 2.67 2.54 11.16
C GLN A 63 2.00 1.17 11.30
N ILE A 64 2.81 0.14 11.50
CA ILE A 64 2.41 -1.20 11.94
C ILE A 64 3.00 -1.40 13.34
N PRO A 65 2.16 -1.58 14.37
CA PRO A 65 2.67 -1.92 15.69
C PRO A 65 3.27 -3.32 15.65
N VAL A 66 4.49 -3.44 16.15
CA VAL A 66 5.12 -4.71 16.44
C VAL A 66 4.75 -5.02 17.88
N GLU A 67 3.59 -5.65 18.07
CA GLU A 67 3.27 -6.19 19.39
C GLU A 67 4.43 -7.10 19.80
N LYS A 68 4.97 -6.90 21.01
CA LYS A 68 5.96 -7.81 21.59
C LYS A 68 5.30 -9.18 21.66
N ALA A 69 5.47 -10.01 20.64
CA ALA A 69 5.42 -11.43 20.78
C ALA A 69 6.84 -11.82 21.14
N TRP A 70 7.03 -12.21 22.40
CA TRP A 70 8.31 -12.32 23.11
C TRP A 70 9.13 -13.52 22.60
N GLU A 71 8.78 -14.06 21.43
CA GLU A 71 9.23 -15.33 20.86
C GLU A 71 9.37 -15.29 19.32
N ILE A 72 9.28 -14.12 18.67
CA ILE A 72 9.46 -14.05 17.21
C ILE A 72 10.96 -14.08 16.89
N SER A 73 11.48 -15.27 16.55
CA SER A 73 12.85 -15.43 16.05
C SER A 73 13.02 -14.96 14.62
N HIS A 74 11.96 -15.10 13.80
CA HIS A 74 11.96 -14.75 12.39
C HIS A 74 10.64 -14.09 11.99
N SER A 75 10.73 -13.05 11.16
CA SER A 75 9.55 -12.35 10.66
C SER A 75 9.60 -12.14 9.15
N SER A 76 8.43 -11.98 8.53
CA SER A 76 8.31 -11.58 7.13
C SER A 76 7.18 -10.58 6.95
N PHE A 77 7.20 -9.87 5.82
CA PHE A 77 6.08 -9.04 5.40
C PHE A 77 5.32 -9.67 4.23
N ASP A 78 4.00 -9.71 4.33
CA ASP A 78 3.10 -10.11 3.24
C ASP A 78 2.28 -8.89 2.82
N ALA A 79 2.05 -8.72 1.52
CA ALA A 79 1.24 -7.62 1.00
C ALA A 79 0.18 -8.10 0.01
N TRP A 80 -1.05 -7.62 0.22
CA TRP A 80 -2.18 -7.76 -0.69
C TRP A 80 -2.45 -6.44 -1.40
N MET A 81 -2.27 -6.43 -2.71
CA MET A 81 -2.56 -5.29 -3.57
C MET A 81 -4.08 -5.22 -3.78
N ILE A 82 -4.72 -4.24 -3.12
CA ILE A 82 -6.18 -4.13 -3.07
C ILE A 82 -6.69 -3.56 -4.40
N THR A 83 -6.08 -2.47 -4.86
CA THR A 83 -6.51 -1.76 -6.07
C THR A 83 -5.69 -2.16 -7.31
N PRO A 84 -6.29 -2.17 -8.51
CA PRO A 84 -5.57 -2.44 -9.76
C PRO A 84 -4.35 -1.52 -9.95
N GLU A 85 -4.45 -0.26 -9.57
CA GLU A 85 -3.38 0.73 -9.72
C GLU A 85 -2.17 0.37 -8.85
N THR A 86 -2.39 -0.34 -7.74
CA THR A 86 -1.28 -0.89 -6.95
C THR A 86 -0.52 -1.97 -7.71
N VAL A 87 -1.24 -2.86 -8.40
CA VAL A 87 -0.64 -3.96 -9.18
C VAL A 87 0.10 -3.40 -10.41
N GLU A 88 -0.45 -2.36 -11.03
CA GLU A 88 0.04 -1.83 -12.29
C GLU A 88 1.16 -0.80 -12.12
N ARG A 89 1.14 -0.03 -11.04
CA ARG A 89 2.01 1.16 -10.89
C ARG A 89 2.92 1.15 -9.67
N CYS A 90 2.72 0.23 -8.72
CA CYS A 90 3.57 0.16 -7.53
C CYS A 90 4.63 -0.94 -7.66
N HIS A 91 5.87 -0.57 -7.37
CA HIS A 91 7.03 -1.46 -7.41
C HIS A 91 7.23 -2.23 -6.10
N GLY A 92 6.60 -1.78 -5.01
CA GLY A 92 6.72 -2.43 -3.71
C GLY A 92 6.17 -1.63 -2.55
N ALA A 93 6.33 -2.19 -1.35
CA ALA A 93 6.15 -1.50 -0.10
C ALA A 93 7.52 -1.28 0.57
N ALA A 94 7.86 -0.03 0.87
CA ALA A 94 9.05 0.32 1.63
C ALA A 94 8.73 0.26 3.13
N ILE A 95 9.54 -0.49 3.89
CA ILE A 95 9.42 -0.67 5.32
C ILE A 95 10.58 0.05 6.02
N PHE A 96 10.23 0.88 6.99
CA PHE A 96 11.13 1.71 7.78
C PHE A 96 11.05 1.28 9.24
N VAL A 97 12.19 1.32 9.93
CA VAL A 97 12.27 1.07 11.38
C VAL A 97 12.18 2.36 12.19
N ASP A 98 12.33 3.51 11.54
CA ASP A 98 11.85 4.78 12.08
C ASP A 98 10.36 4.93 11.75
N GLY A 99 9.54 5.31 12.73
CA GLY A 99 8.09 5.42 12.59
C GLY A 99 7.61 6.47 11.58
N ASP A 100 8.51 7.17 10.91
CA ASP A 100 8.25 8.41 10.15
C ASP A 100 8.66 8.32 8.67
N CYS A 101 9.09 7.14 8.19
CA CYS A 101 9.48 6.88 6.79
C CYS A 101 10.56 7.83 6.26
N THR A 102 11.55 8.11 7.10
CA THR A 102 12.65 9.02 6.81
C THR A 102 13.91 8.26 6.41
N GLY A 103 14.71 8.81 5.50
CA GLY A 103 15.96 8.18 5.09
C GLY A 103 15.78 6.94 4.21
N ARG A 104 16.53 5.87 4.50
CA ARG A 104 16.54 4.64 3.69
C ARG A 104 15.63 3.59 4.34
N PRO A 105 14.79 2.90 3.54
CA PRO A 105 14.00 1.79 4.07
C PRO A 105 14.93 0.69 4.57
N PHE A 106 14.53 0.07 5.67
CA PHE A 106 15.16 -1.13 6.22
C PHE A 106 14.99 -2.32 5.26
N TYR A 107 13.79 -2.45 4.68
CA TYR A 107 13.45 -3.50 3.74
C TYR A 107 12.46 -2.96 2.70
N VAL A 108 12.53 -3.47 1.48
CA VAL A 108 11.54 -3.20 0.44
C VAL A 108 10.93 -4.53 0.05
N LEU A 109 9.63 -4.68 0.24
CA LEU A 109 8.86 -5.83 -0.23
C LEU A 109 8.52 -5.59 -1.71
N PRO A 110 9.18 -6.28 -2.67
CA PRO A 110 8.93 -6.03 -4.08
C PRO A 110 7.55 -6.56 -4.48
N PHE A 111 6.86 -5.78 -5.31
CA PHE A 111 5.64 -6.22 -5.96
C PHE A 111 5.98 -6.83 -7.32
N GLU A 112 5.47 -8.02 -7.58
CA GLU A 112 5.59 -8.67 -8.88
C GLU A 112 4.42 -8.24 -9.78
N TYR A 113 4.73 -7.83 -11.01
CA TYR A 113 3.72 -7.43 -11.98
C TYR A 113 2.66 -8.51 -12.18
N GLY A 114 1.39 -8.12 -12.11
CA GLY A 114 0.25 -9.02 -12.29
C GLY A 114 -0.09 -9.92 -11.10
N ARG A 115 0.70 -9.89 -10.01
CA ARG A 115 0.32 -10.57 -8.77
C ARG A 115 -0.51 -9.62 -7.90
N ARG A 116 -1.45 -10.20 -7.14
CA ARG A 116 -2.22 -9.47 -6.11
C ARG A 116 -1.74 -9.73 -4.70
N HIS A 117 -0.89 -10.74 -4.53
CA HIS A 117 -0.32 -11.11 -3.24
C HIS A 117 1.15 -11.42 -3.43
N VAL A 118 1.98 -10.85 -2.56
CA VAL A 118 3.41 -11.14 -2.48
C VAL A 118 3.79 -11.43 -1.04
N ARG A 119 4.76 -12.32 -0.89
CA ARG A 119 5.37 -12.67 0.38
C ARG A 119 6.85 -12.32 0.32
N GLY A 120 7.31 -11.57 1.31
CA GLY A 120 8.70 -11.21 1.47
C GLY A 120 9.55 -12.38 1.93
N VAL A 121 10.85 -12.10 2.01
CA VAL A 121 11.79 -13.02 2.64
C VAL A 121 11.69 -12.91 4.16
N CYS A 122 12.23 -13.91 4.85
CA CYS A 122 12.44 -13.86 6.28
C CYS A 122 13.57 -12.91 6.63
N LEU A 123 13.33 -12.12 7.65
CA LEU A 123 14.21 -11.10 8.21
C LEU A 123 14.84 -11.65 9.49
N ALA A 124 16.14 -11.45 9.66
CA ALA A 124 16.90 -11.93 10.82
C ALA A 124 16.78 -11.00 12.04
N ASP A 125 16.37 -9.76 11.80
CA ASP A 125 16.39 -8.72 12.83
C ASP A 125 15.07 -8.69 13.60
N SER A 126 15.19 -8.56 14.92
CA SER A 126 14.07 -8.19 15.78
C SER A 126 13.62 -6.78 15.40
N LEU A 127 12.40 -6.67 14.88
CA LEU A 127 11.80 -5.38 14.64
C LEU A 127 11.50 -4.69 15.98
N GLU A 128 11.78 -3.40 16.04
CA GLU A 128 11.42 -2.54 17.18
C GLU A 128 9.90 -2.40 17.32
N TRP A 129 9.45 -1.73 18.39
CA TRP A 129 8.04 -1.55 18.78
C TRP A 129 7.07 -1.11 17.67
N VAL A 130 7.54 -0.37 16.66
CA VAL A 130 6.77 0.05 15.50
C VAL A 130 7.66 0.02 14.26
N VAL A 131 7.09 -0.41 13.14
CA VAL A 131 7.64 -0.18 11.80
C VAL A 131 6.70 0.71 11.01
N ALA A 132 7.21 1.46 10.05
CA ALA A 132 6.38 2.26 9.16
C ALA A 132 6.46 1.75 7.73
N VAL A 133 5.37 1.91 6.99
CA VAL A 133 5.21 1.39 5.64
C VAL A 133 4.66 2.49 4.72
N LYS A 134 5.25 2.58 3.54
CA LYS A 134 4.83 3.47 2.46
C LYS A 134 4.93 2.75 1.11
N LEU A 135 3.95 2.94 0.23
CA LEU A 135 4.02 2.35 -1.12
C LEU A 135 5.02 3.12 -1.99
N VAL A 136 5.75 2.37 -2.82
CA VAL A 136 6.67 2.91 -3.82
C VAL A 136 6.01 2.74 -5.17
N CYS A 137 5.49 3.83 -5.73
CA CYS A 137 4.74 3.82 -6.99
C CYS A 137 5.25 4.87 -7.96
N GLU A 138 4.94 4.67 -9.24
CA GLU A 138 5.23 5.65 -10.29
C GLU A 138 4.39 6.93 -10.10
N PRO A 139 4.96 8.12 -10.33
CA PRO A 139 4.21 9.38 -10.31
C PRO A 139 3.06 9.34 -11.33
N GLU A 140 1.95 10.02 -11.02
CA GLU A 140 0.83 10.16 -11.96
C GLU A 140 1.27 10.90 -13.25
N GLY A 141 1.07 10.31 -14.43
CA GLY A 141 1.10 11.03 -15.71
C GLY A 141 2.28 10.79 -16.67
N PHE A 142 2.79 9.56 -16.79
CA PHE A 142 3.73 9.18 -17.86
C PHE A 142 3.08 8.30 -18.92
#